data_AF-A0A538KQ14-F1
#
_entry.id   AF-A0A538KQ14-F1
#
_cell.length_a   1.000
_cell.length_b   1.000
_cell.length_c   1.000
_cell.angle_alpha   90.00
_cell.angle_beta   90.00
_cell.angle_gamma   90.00
#
_symmetry.space_group_name_H-M   'P 1'
#
loop_
_entity.id
_entity.type
_entity.pdbx_description
1 polymer ?
#
loop_
_entity_poly.entity_id
_entity_poly.type
_entity_poly.pdbx_seq_one_letter_code
_entity_poly.pdbx_strand_id
1 'polypeptide(L)'
;ERTQFDGLPDRLRARLDYEMRSHTAFFGAAGEARGPAEVAVVTAGTSDAAVAREAVRTLAFHGLEAVEICDVGVAGLWRLQQRIEELAALPVVIAVAGMDAALPTVLAGLVPGLVIAVPTSVGYGVAEGGKTALHSLLASCAPGLVTVNIDNGYGAACAAMRALSAHGNA
;
A
#
# COMPACT_ATOMS: atom_id res chain seq x y z
N GLU A 1 6.86 -10.48 -11.82
CA GLU A 1 7.60 -11.41 -12.70
C GLU A 1 8.94 -10.79 -13.08
N ARG A 2 10.06 -11.39 -12.66
CA ARG A 2 11.43 -10.89 -12.92
C ARG A 2 11.83 -10.93 -14.41
N THR A 3 11.09 -11.74 -15.18
CA THR A 3 11.24 -11.98 -16.62
C THR A 3 11.18 -10.71 -17.47
N GLN A 4 10.34 -9.73 -17.12
CA GLN A 4 10.28 -8.47 -17.88
C GLN A 4 11.54 -7.63 -17.71
N PHE A 5 12.03 -7.49 -16.48
CA PHE A 5 13.27 -6.75 -16.21
C PHE A 5 14.48 -7.46 -16.82
N ASP A 6 14.57 -8.77 -16.66
CA ASP A 6 15.66 -9.58 -17.20
C ASP A 6 15.70 -9.60 -18.74
N GLY A 7 14.55 -9.38 -19.39
CA GLY A 7 14.44 -9.22 -20.84
C GLY A 7 14.90 -7.87 -21.39
N LEU A 8 15.23 -6.89 -20.55
CA LEU A 8 15.70 -5.58 -21.00
C LEU A 8 17.18 -5.63 -21.42
N PRO A 9 17.58 -4.86 -22.46
CA PRO A 9 18.98 -4.66 -22.80
C PRO A 9 19.81 -4.16 -21.61
N ASP A 10 21.06 -4.60 -21.49
CA ASP A 10 21.97 -4.25 -20.38
C ASP A 10 22.09 -2.74 -20.14
N ARG A 11 22.15 -1.97 -21.23
CA ARG A 11 22.20 -0.50 -21.18
C ARG A 11 20.99 0.15 -20.49
N LEU A 12 19.82 -0.50 -20.53
CA LEU A 12 18.61 -0.02 -19.87
C LEU A 12 18.55 -0.53 -18.43
N ARG A 13 18.90 -1.80 -18.19
CA ARG A 13 18.96 -2.37 -16.84
C ARG A 13 19.92 -1.58 -15.94
N ALA A 14 21.07 -1.16 -16.46
CA ALA A 14 22.04 -0.34 -15.74
C ALA A 14 21.55 1.08 -15.37
N ARG A 15 20.44 1.54 -15.95
CA ARG A 15 19.87 2.89 -15.73
C ARG A 15 18.59 2.88 -14.91
N LEU A 16 18.11 1.69 -14.55
CA LEU A 16 16.88 1.49 -13.79
C LEU A 16 17.23 1.19 -12.35
N ASP A 17 16.54 1.86 -11.43
CA ASP A 17 16.47 1.44 -10.03
C ASP A 17 15.42 0.32 -9.94
N TYR A 18 15.86 -0.94 -10.00
CA TYR A 18 14.99 -2.11 -9.87
C TYR A 18 14.98 -2.61 -8.42
N GLU A 19 13.79 -2.78 -7.86
CA GLU A 19 13.62 -3.34 -6.53
C GLU A 19 12.94 -4.71 -6.62
N MET A 20 13.60 -5.71 -6.04
CA MET A 20 13.27 -7.11 -6.23
C MET A 20 11.94 -7.51 -5.61
N ARG A 21 11.59 -6.99 -4.42
CA ARG A 21 10.39 -7.44 -3.69
C ARG A 21 9.10 -7.02 -4.39
N SER A 22 9.03 -5.76 -4.81
CA SER A 22 7.89 -5.18 -5.53
C SER A 22 7.89 -5.49 -7.02
N HIS A 23 9.01 -5.99 -7.56
CA HIS A 23 9.23 -6.13 -9.01
C HIS A 23 9.05 -4.82 -9.80
N THR A 24 9.28 -3.67 -9.17
CA THR A 24 9.10 -2.36 -9.80
C THR A 24 10.44 -1.77 -10.25
N ALA A 25 10.40 -0.89 -11.24
CA ALA A 25 11.57 -0.15 -11.70
C ALA A 25 11.20 1.28 -12.08
N PHE A 26 12.09 2.23 -11.84
CA PHE A 26 11.99 3.57 -12.41
C PHE A 26 13.35 4.05 -12.92
N PHE A 27 13.33 5.02 -13.83
CA PHE A 27 14.55 5.66 -14.34
C PHE A 27 15.01 6.75 -13.38
N GLY A 28 16.31 6.76 -13.09
CA GLY A 28 16.92 7.74 -12.17
C GLY A 28 16.81 7.31 -10.71
N ALA A 29 16.95 8.27 -9.80
CA ALA A 29 16.82 8.06 -8.37
C ALA A 29 15.44 8.51 -7.87
N ALA A 30 15.00 7.98 -6.73
CA ALA A 30 13.84 8.52 -6.02
C ALA A 30 14.06 10.01 -5.70
N GLY A 31 12.98 10.80 -5.72
CA GLY A 31 13.05 12.20 -5.35
C GLY A 31 13.46 12.39 -3.89
N GLU A 32 14.15 13.48 -3.58
CA GLU A 32 14.38 13.86 -2.17
C GLU A 32 13.04 14.12 -1.47
N ALA A 33 12.96 13.69 -0.21
CA ALA A 33 11.79 13.89 0.63
C ALA A 33 11.49 15.38 0.80
N ARG A 34 10.24 15.78 0.54
CA ARG A 34 9.82 17.20 0.56
C ARG A 34 9.21 17.65 1.88
N GLY A 35 9.15 16.78 2.89
CA GLY A 35 8.49 17.05 4.16
C GLY A 35 8.37 15.79 5.02
N PRO A 36 7.69 15.88 6.17
CA PRO A 36 7.39 14.72 7.01
C PRO A 36 6.49 13.72 6.28
N ALA A 37 6.51 12.47 6.74
CA ALA A 37 5.61 11.45 6.21
C ALA A 37 4.14 11.77 6.53
N GLU A 38 3.31 11.77 5.49
CA GLU A 38 1.85 12.01 5.60
C GLU A 38 1.03 10.77 5.24
N VAL A 39 1.69 9.69 4.82
CA VAL A 39 1.05 8.44 4.42
C VAL A 39 1.63 7.30 5.24
N ALA A 40 0.77 6.46 5.82
CA ALA A 40 1.19 5.14 6.28
C ALA A 40 0.92 4.07 5.21
N VAL A 41 1.82 3.12 5.05
CA VAL A 41 1.61 1.90 4.26
C VAL A 41 1.68 0.71 5.20
N VAL A 42 0.55 0.01 5.34
CA VAL A 42 0.34 -0.99 6.38
C VAL A 42 -0.01 -2.33 5.75
N THR A 43 0.69 -3.41 6.09
CA THR A 43 0.37 -4.76 5.60
C THR A 43 -0.28 -5.64 6.67
N ALA A 44 -1.23 -6.48 6.27
CA ALA A 44 -1.78 -7.52 7.15
C ALA A 44 -0.75 -8.62 7.44
N GLY A 45 0.02 -9.06 6.45
CA GLY A 45 1.07 -10.04 6.64
C GLY A 45 2.29 -9.77 5.75
N THR A 46 3.37 -10.50 6.00
CA THR A 46 4.61 -10.38 5.21
C THR A 46 4.42 -10.74 3.73
N SER A 47 3.43 -11.56 3.40
CA SER A 47 3.12 -11.93 2.01
C SER A 47 2.65 -10.72 1.18
N ASP A 48 2.03 -9.73 1.83
CA ASP A 48 1.55 -8.50 1.18
C ASP A 48 2.68 -7.49 0.87
N ALA A 49 3.91 -7.78 1.30
CA ALA A 49 5.03 -6.83 1.26
C ALA A 49 5.40 -6.37 -0.15
N ALA A 50 5.23 -7.21 -1.18
CA ALA A 50 5.51 -6.82 -2.57
C ALA A 50 4.63 -5.63 -3.02
N VAL A 51 3.32 -5.72 -2.74
CA VAL A 51 2.33 -4.71 -3.11
C VAL A 51 2.50 -3.44 -2.26
N ALA A 52 2.74 -3.59 -0.96
CA ALA A 52 3.08 -2.46 -0.10
C ALA A 52 4.35 -1.75 -0.56
N ARG A 53 5.38 -2.51 -0.95
CA ARG A 53 6.64 -1.93 -1.41
C ARG A 53 6.48 -1.17 -2.73
N GLU A 54 5.61 -1.61 -3.63
CA GLU A 54 5.25 -0.84 -4.83
C GLU A 54 4.66 0.53 -4.44
N ALA A 55 3.71 0.56 -3.49
CA ALA A 55 3.11 1.82 -3.04
C ALA A 55 4.17 2.76 -2.44
N VAL A 56 5.02 2.26 -1.55
CA VAL A 56 6.11 3.04 -0.92
C VAL A 56 7.07 3.58 -1.97
N ARG A 57 7.51 2.74 -2.91
CA ARG A 57 8.43 3.18 -3.97
C ARG A 57 7.80 4.21 -4.89
N THR A 58 6.51 4.09 -5.15
CA THR A 58 5.76 5.09 -5.92
C THR A 58 5.74 6.42 -5.18
N LEU A 59 5.41 6.43 -3.88
CA LEU A 59 5.43 7.65 -3.05
C LEU A 59 6.84 8.29 -3.03
N ALA A 60 7.87 7.48 -2.79
CA ALA A 60 9.26 7.94 -2.74
C ALA A 60 9.73 8.50 -4.10
N PHE A 61 9.32 7.89 -5.22
CA PHE A 61 9.60 8.42 -6.56
C PHE A 61 9.05 9.84 -6.74
N HIS A 62 7.92 10.15 -6.11
CA HIS A 62 7.31 11.48 -6.11
C HIS A 62 7.78 12.41 -4.98
N GLY A 63 8.77 11.99 -4.18
CA GLY A 63 9.35 12.80 -3.09
C GLY A 63 8.52 12.84 -1.81
N LEU A 64 7.65 11.85 -1.60
CA LEU A 64 6.87 11.68 -0.37
C LEU A 64 7.41 10.48 0.43
N GLU A 65 7.69 10.73 1.71
CA GLU A 65 7.99 9.64 2.65
C GLU A 65 6.70 8.98 3.15
N ALA A 66 6.81 7.69 3.45
CA ALA A 66 5.72 6.92 4.02
C ALA A 66 6.20 6.17 5.28
N VAL A 67 5.32 6.08 6.28
CA VAL A 67 5.52 5.21 7.44
C VAL A 67 5.17 3.78 7.03
N GLU A 68 6.15 2.88 7.02
CA GLU A 68 5.95 1.47 6.68
C GLU A 68 5.70 0.64 7.95
N ILE A 69 4.53 0.01 8.05
CA ILE A 69 4.18 -0.90 9.15
C ILE A 69 3.84 -2.28 8.60
N CYS A 70 4.64 -3.29 8.95
CA CYS A 70 4.49 -4.65 8.42
C CYS A 70 3.89 -5.61 9.45
N ASP A 71 3.15 -6.61 8.96
CA ASP A 71 2.63 -7.75 9.72
C ASP A 71 1.77 -7.37 10.96
N VAL A 72 0.74 -6.54 10.73
CA VAL A 72 -0.22 -6.12 11.76
C VAL A 72 -1.64 -6.62 11.51
N GLY A 73 -1.77 -7.75 10.81
CA GLY A 73 -3.06 -8.34 10.46
C GLY A 73 -3.89 -8.79 11.67
N VAL A 74 -5.19 -8.96 11.42
CA VAL A 74 -6.22 -9.18 12.46
C VAL A 74 -6.03 -10.45 13.29
N ALA A 75 -5.30 -11.45 12.77
CA ALA A 75 -4.92 -12.66 13.51
C ALA A 75 -4.09 -12.35 14.77
N GLY A 76 -3.43 -11.19 14.80
CA GLY A 76 -2.72 -10.67 15.96
C GLY A 76 -3.03 -9.21 16.17
N LEU A 77 -4.31 -8.88 16.40
CA LEU A 77 -4.84 -7.52 16.44
C LEU A 77 -4.12 -6.57 17.41
N TRP A 78 -3.51 -7.09 18.48
CA TRP A 78 -2.71 -6.29 19.41
C TRP A 78 -1.52 -5.59 18.73
N ARG A 79 -0.96 -6.19 17.66
CA ARG A 79 0.13 -5.58 16.86
C ARG A 79 -0.35 -4.29 16.18
N LEU A 80 -1.59 -4.27 15.71
CA LEU A 80 -2.23 -3.07 15.19
C LEU A 80 -2.53 -2.05 16.30
N GLN A 81 -3.08 -2.52 17.44
CA GLN A 81 -3.44 -1.63 18.56
C GLN A 81 -2.22 -0.84 19.07
N GLN A 82 -1.03 -1.44 19.10
CA GLN A 82 0.22 -0.77 19.49
C GLN A 82 0.65 0.36 18.53
N ARG A 83 0.05 0.44 17.34
CA ARG A 83 0.36 1.41 16.29
C ARG A 83 -0.77 2.39 16.01
N ILE A 84 -1.90 2.28 16.73
CA ILE A 84 -3.09 3.02 16.32
C ILE A 84 -2.94 4.53 16.50
N GLU A 85 -2.26 4.97 17.55
CA GLU A 85 -2.00 6.40 17.80
C GLU A 85 -1.12 7.00 16.70
N GLU A 86 -0.09 6.27 16.27
CA GLU A 86 0.80 6.65 15.15
C GLU A 86 0.01 6.74 13.83
N LEU A 87 -0.85 5.76 13.56
CA LEU A 87 -1.68 5.72 12.34
C LEU A 87 -2.77 6.79 12.35
N ALA A 88 -3.37 7.07 13.50
CA ALA A 88 -4.43 8.07 13.64
C ALA A 88 -3.93 9.52 13.47
N ALA A 89 -2.62 9.74 13.61
CA ALA A 89 -1.99 11.03 13.38
C ALA A 89 -1.76 11.34 11.88
N LEU A 90 -1.90 10.35 10.99
CA LEU A 90 -1.63 10.49 9.57
C LEU A 90 -2.93 10.70 8.77
N PRO A 91 -2.95 11.61 7.79
CA PRO A 91 -4.16 11.90 7.01
C PRO A 91 -4.55 10.76 6.06
N VAL A 92 -3.61 9.93 5.62
CA VAL A 92 -3.86 8.81 4.70
C VAL A 92 -3.18 7.52 5.16
N VAL A 93 -3.92 6.42 5.11
CA VAL A 93 -3.41 5.07 5.37
C VAL A 93 -3.69 4.17 4.16
N ILE A 94 -2.63 3.67 3.53
CA ILE A 94 -2.72 2.62 2.51
C ILE A 94 -2.66 1.27 3.24
N ALA A 95 -3.76 0.54 3.25
CA ALA A 95 -3.90 -0.73 3.94
C ALA A 95 -3.90 -1.89 2.93
N VAL A 96 -2.88 -2.73 2.99
CA VAL A 96 -2.62 -3.81 2.03
C VAL A 96 -2.92 -5.16 2.70
N ALA A 97 -3.86 -5.93 2.16
CA ALA A 97 -4.27 -7.19 2.76
C ALA A 97 -4.83 -8.19 1.75
N GLY A 98 -4.41 -9.45 1.89
CA GLY A 98 -4.98 -10.60 1.20
C GLY A 98 -6.04 -11.33 2.03
N MET A 99 -6.30 -12.59 1.66
CA MET A 99 -7.31 -13.47 2.31
C MET A 99 -8.72 -12.87 2.29
N ASP A 100 -9.26 -12.54 3.45
CA ASP A 100 -10.55 -11.87 3.68
C ASP A 100 -10.43 -10.34 3.74
N ALA A 101 -9.22 -9.80 3.67
CA ALA A 101 -8.90 -8.37 3.73
C ALA A 101 -9.59 -7.65 4.90
N ALA A 102 -9.61 -8.26 6.08
CA ALA A 102 -10.23 -7.67 7.26
C ALA A 102 -9.50 -6.43 7.79
N LEU A 103 -8.16 -6.36 7.63
CA LEU A 103 -7.34 -5.27 8.17
C LEU A 103 -7.79 -3.87 7.72
N PRO A 104 -7.97 -3.58 6.40
CA PRO A 104 -8.42 -2.25 5.97
C PRO A 104 -9.76 -1.82 6.59
N THR A 105 -10.73 -2.74 6.68
CA THR A 105 -12.04 -2.46 7.31
C THR A 105 -11.89 -2.11 8.79
N VAL A 106 -11.04 -2.83 9.52
CA VAL A 106 -10.75 -2.53 10.93
C VAL A 106 -10.06 -1.18 11.06
N LEU A 107 -9.04 -0.91 10.24
CA LEU A 107 -8.31 0.36 10.24
C LEU A 107 -9.24 1.55 10.03
N ALA A 108 -10.12 1.49 9.04
CA ALA A 108 -11.08 2.56 8.73
C ALA A 108 -12.06 2.85 9.87
N GLY A 109 -12.32 1.88 10.76
CA GLY A 109 -13.09 2.11 11.99
C GLY A 109 -12.30 2.72 13.14
N LEU A 110 -10.97 2.69 13.08
CA LEU A 110 -10.08 3.09 14.19
C LEU A 110 -9.30 4.37 13.91
N VAL A 111 -9.12 4.78 12.65
CA VAL A 111 -8.40 6.01 12.28
C VAL A 111 -9.35 7.04 11.65
N PRO A 112 -9.14 8.34 11.89
CA PRO A 112 -9.95 9.39 11.27
C PRO A 112 -9.56 9.71 9.82
N GLY A 113 -8.36 9.29 9.39
CA GLY A 113 -7.84 9.54 8.04
C GLY A 113 -8.47 8.69 6.94
N LEU A 114 -8.17 9.03 5.69
CA LEU A 114 -8.60 8.25 4.52
C LEU A 114 -7.89 6.89 4.51
N VAL A 115 -8.65 5.81 4.40
CA VAL A 115 -8.09 4.45 4.23
C VAL A 115 -8.22 4.01 2.78
N ILE A 116 -7.09 3.80 2.12
CA ILE A 116 -7.01 3.26 0.76
C ILE A 116 -6.64 1.78 0.87
N ALA A 117 -7.61 0.91 0.66
CA ALA A 117 -7.44 -0.52 0.72
C ALA A 117 -6.87 -1.08 -0.60
N VAL A 118 -5.86 -1.94 -0.48
CA VAL A 118 -5.25 -2.66 -1.60
C VAL A 118 -5.43 -4.16 -1.38
N PRO A 119 -6.42 -4.80 -2.04
CA PRO A 119 -6.57 -6.24 -1.96
C PRO A 119 -5.39 -6.91 -2.66
N THR A 120 -4.80 -7.94 -2.05
CA THR A 120 -3.70 -8.68 -2.67
C THR A 120 -4.13 -10.06 -3.17
N SER A 121 -3.42 -10.57 -4.17
CA SER A 121 -3.66 -11.89 -4.76
C SER A 121 -3.00 -13.05 -3.99
N VAL A 122 -2.35 -12.79 -2.85
CA VAL A 122 -1.59 -13.77 -2.06
C VAL A 122 -2.45 -14.85 -1.39
N GLY A 123 -3.77 -14.66 -1.39
CA GLY A 123 -4.70 -15.62 -0.81
C GLY A 123 -4.70 -16.97 -1.53
N TYR A 124 -5.17 -18.00 -0.83
CA TYR A 124 -5.26 -19.37 -1.34
C TYR A 124 -6.64 -19.97 -1.07
N GLY A 125 -6.97 -21.05 -1.77
CA GLY A 125 -8.27 -21.72 -1.65
C GLY A 125 -9.41 -20.78 -2.00
N VAL A 126 -10.33 -20.53 -1.07
CA VAL A 126 -11.47 -19.61 -1.28
C VAL A 126 -11.00 -18.17 -1.55
N ALA A 127 -9.80 -17.79 -1.10
CA ALA A 127 -9.26 -16.45 -1.29
C ALA A 127 -8.27 -16.32 -2.47
N GLU A 128 -8.19 -17.33 -3.33
CA GLU A 128 -7.26 -17.35 -4.46
C GLU A 128 -7.49 -16.18 -5.43
N GLY A 129 -6.38 -15.55 -5.83
CA GLY A 129 -6.40 -14.48 -6.83
C GLY A 129 -7.04 -13.17 -6.35
N GLY A 130 -7.22 -12.98 -5.04
CA GLY A 130 -7.61 -11.69 -4.43
C GLY A 130 -9.06 -11.26 -4.63
N LYS A 131 -9.90 -12.07 -5.28
CA LYS A 131 -11.32 -11.73 -5.51
C LYS A 131 -12.11 -11.65 -4.21
N THR A 132 -11.84 -12.56 -3.27
CA THR A 132 -12.47 -12.55 -1.93
C THR A 132 -12.09 -11.30 -1.15
N ALA A 133 -10.80 -10.93 -1.17
CA ALA A 133 -10.33 -9.67 -0.60
C ALA A 133 -11.02 -8.45 -1.23
N LEU A 134 -11.06 -8.36 -2.56
CA LEU A 134 -11.70 -7.25 -3.26
C LEU A 134 -13.20 -7.14 -2.95
N HIS A 135 -13.94 -8.25 -3.00
CA HIS A 135 -15.38 -8.24 -2.68
C HIS A 135 -15.65 -7.88 -1.21
N SER A 136 -14.81 -8.36 -0.28
CA SER A 136 -14.89 -8.00 1.14
C SER A 136 -14.74 -6.50 1.34
N LEU A 137 -13.74 -5.89 0.69
CA LEU A 137 -13.50 -4.45 0.75
C LEU A 137 -14.63 -3.63 0.12
N LEU A 138 -15.18 -4.06 -1.03
CA LEU A 138 -16.33 -3.42 -1.67
C LEU A 138 -17.63 -3.54 -0.86
N ALA A 139 -17.77 -4.63 -0.10
CA ALA A 139 -18.93 -4.85 0.78
C ALA A 139 -18.78 -4.15 2.14
N SER A 140 -17.60 -3.62 2.46
CA SER A 140 -17.32 -2.96 3.73
C SER A 140 -18.19 -1.72 3.91
N CYS A 141 -18.74 -1.54 5.12
CA CYS A 141 -19.46 -0.34 5.51
C CYS A 141 -18.59 0.66 6.28
N ALA A 142 -17.29 0.39 6.42
CA ALA A 142 -16.41 1.25 7.19
C ALA A 142 -16.28 2.64 6.52
N PRO A 143 -16.49 3.74 7.27
CA PRO A 143 -16.43 5.08 6.72
C PRO A 143 -14.99 5.42 6.31
N GLY A 144 -14.84 6.22 5.25
CA GLY A 144 -13.51 6.66 4.80
C GLY A 144 -12.66 5.56 4.16
N LEU A 145 -13.22 4.38 3.87
CA LEU A 145 -12.56 3.32 3.13
C LEU A 145 -12.87 3.43 1.63
N VAL A 146 -11.82 3.40 0.80
CA VAL A 146 -11.91 3.21 -0.65
C VAL A 146 -10.99 2.08 -1.07
N THR A 147 -11.27 1.38 -2.16
CA THR A 147 -10.42 0.29 -2.65
C THR A 147 -9.91 0.57 -4.06
N VAL A 148 -8.71 0.08 -4.34
CA VAL A 148 -8.15 -0.01 -5.70
C VAL A 148 -8.27 -1.44 -6.23
N ASN A 149 -7.81 -1.66 -7.46
CA ASN A 149 -7.69 -3.00 -8.04
C ASN A 149 -6.74 -3.90 -7.25
N ILE A 150 -6.89 -5.21 -7.46
CA ILE A 150 -6.03 -6.23 -6.86
C ILE A 150 -4.57 -5.98 -7.23
N ASP A 151 -3.69 -6.07 -6.24
CA ASP A 151 -2.24 -5.83 -6.30
C ASP A 151 -1.81 -4.43 -6.78
N ASN A 152 -2.72 -3.46 -6.82
CA ASN A 152 -2.45 -2.13 -7.39
C ASN A 152 -1.88 -1.14 -6.35
N GLY A 153 -0.67 -1.42 -5.86
CA GLY A 153 0.04 -0.54 -4.93
C GLY A 153 0.35 0.84 -5.54
N TYR A 154 0.68 0.88 -6.83
CA TYR A 154 0.87 2.12 -7.60
C TYR A 154 -0.38 3.01 -7.58
N GLY A 155 -1.55 2.42 -7.86
CA GLY A 155 -2.83 3.12 -7.89
C GLY A 155 -3.20 3.68 -6.52
N ALA A 156 -2.88 2.94 -5.44
CA ALA A 156 -3.10 3.40 -4.08
C ALA A 156 -2.21 4.61 -3.73
N ALA A 157 -0.92 4.56 -4.08
CA ALA A 157 -0.01 5.68 -3.92
C ALA A 157 -0.46 6.92 -4.72
N CYS A 158 -0.90 6.72 -5.97
CA CYS A 158 -1.46 7.80 -6.79
C CYS A 158 -2.70 8.45 -6.17
N ALA A 159 -3.61 7.64 -5.62
CA ALA A 159 -4.80 8.13 -4.94
C ALA A 159 -4.44 8.90 -3.66
N ALA A 160 -3.48 8.40 -2.88
CA ALA A 160 -2.97 9.09 -1.68
C ALA A 160 -2.41 10.48 -2.01
N MET A 161 -1.55 10.58 -3.03
CA MET A 161 -0.98 11.86 -3.49
C MET A 161 -2.05 12.87 -3.89
N ARG A 162 -3.09 12.41 -4.60
CA ARG A 162 -4.20 13.26 -5.03
C ARG A 162 -5.05 13.71 -3.85
N ALA A 163 -5.29 12.84 -2.87
CA ALA A 163 -6.01 13.17 -1.65
C ALA A 163 -5.27 14.25 -0.84
N LEU A 164 -3.97 14.09 -0.63
CA LEU A 164 -3.13 15.08 0.04
C LEU A 164 -3.13 16.43 -0.70
N SER A 165 -2.97 16.40 -2.02
CA SER A 165 -2.99 17.62 -2.86
C SER A 165 -4.33 18.34 -2.83
N ALA A 166 -5.45 17.61 -2.71
CA ALA A 166 -6.77 18.22 -2.57
C ALA A 166 -6.96 18.89 -1.20
N HIS A 167 -6.34 18.35 -0.15
CA HIS A 167 -6.41 18.89 1.20
C HIS A 167 -5.50 20.11 1.40
N GLY A 168 -4.31 20.13 0.79
CA GLY A 168 -3.36 21.24 0.89
C GLY A 168 -3.70 22.49 0.05
N ASN A 169 -4.76 22.44 -0.75
CA ASN A 169 -5.29 23.57 -1.53
C ASN A 169 -6.57 24.18 -0.91
N ALA A 170 -6.97 23.73 0.28
CA ALA A 170 -8.08 24.28 1.06
C ALA A 170 -7.55 25.22 2.16
#